data_AF-A0A0F8UN58-F1
#
_entry.id   AF-A0A0F8UN58-F1
#
_cell.length_a   1.000
_cell.length_b   1.000
_cell.length_c   1.000
_cell.angle_alpha   90.00
_cell.angle_beta   90.00
_cell.angle_gamma   90.00
#
_symmetry.space_group_name_H-M   'P 1'
#
loop_
_entity.id
_entity.type
_entity.pdbx_description
1 polymer ?
#
loop_
_entity_poly.entity_id
_entity_poly.type
_entity_poly.pdbx_seq_one_letter_code
_entity_poly.pdbx_strand_id
1 'polypeptide(L)'
;MTTQDTLLQTFNHVAFPPKLPGKSDTQSKEVERDLICRLLDATRILKRTSHHDLLPAWIMIENSLKTCLIINENEICNKEALQNTFRSLDPDHPLIIRVREQNTGLLIHQPHENKQEIIVEAFETSPSAEQTLAAQGALQWDFPGTAVSLSCEDFQNPNFQGCLASFLEKASVESLGEFAAKTRKAGIEILEDRNTANPALITQFLMTLLETNGKRVNLPVLRKRVKDDACWDKSRLPWRRSPLWLALRVCIQRLLYLRLGSEEGQIHYKYFICLLLSNLLDDCVGKLSSEKCHFLKVKLCRRLAKLATQKHSDYTSRAAYDHAFRSVSACCENAIQNATTAIENEWGLWKKDF
;
A
#
# COMPACT_ATOMS: atom_id res chain seq x y z
N MET A 1 -7.06 -20.50 3.09
CA MET A 1 -8.10 -19.93 2.23
C MET A 1 -8.64 -18.69 2.91
N THR A 2 -8.74 -17.56 2.21
CA THR A 2 -9.34 -16.31 2.75
C THR A 2 -10.82 -16.56 3.03
N THR A 3 -11.31 -16.18 4.22
CA THR A 3 -12.73 -16.31 4.57
C THR A 3 -13.57 -15.34 3.75
N GLN A 4 -14.87 -15.59 3.63
CA GLN A 4 -15.78 -14.66 2.94
C GLN A 4 -15.81 -13.28 3.61
N ASP A 5 -15.70 -13.22 4.95
CA ASP A 5 -15.63 -11.97 5.70
C ASP A 5 -14.34 -11.19 5.45
N THR A 6 -13.18 -11.85 5.49
CA THR A 6 -11.89 -11.21 5.16
C THR A 6 -11.90 -10.72 3.71
N LEU A 7 -12.45 -11.49 2.77
CA LEU A 7 -12.61 -11.08 1.38
C LEU A 7 -13.47 -9.82 1.24
N LEU A 8 -14.60 -9.75 1.94
CA LEU A 8 -15.47 -8.57 1.95
C LEU A 8 -14.75 -7.34 2.54
N GLN A 9 -14.02 -7.51 3.64
CA GLN A 9 -13.26 -6.42 4.25
C GLN A 9 -12.12 -5.95 3.33
N THR A 10 -11.34 -6.85 2.74
CA THR A 10 -10.33 -6.53 1.71
C THR A 10 -10.95 -5.81 0.51
N PHE A 11 -12.13 -6.26 0.05
CA PHE A 11 -12.88 -5.60 -1.01
C PHE A 11 -13.16 -4.14 -0.66
N ASN A 12 -13.59 -3.83 0.57
CA ASN A 12 -13.86 -2.45 0.98
C ASN A 12 -12.61 -1.56 0.90
N HIS A 13 -11.44 -2.08 1.27
CA HIS A 13 -10.17 -1.34 1.18
C HIS A 13 -9.68 -1.12 -0.24
N VAL A 14 -9.78 -2.13 -1.10
CA VAL A 14 -9.27 -2.09 -2.48
C VAL A 14 -10.27 -1.42 -3.42
N ALA A 15 -11.51 -1.89 -3.42
CA ALA A 15 -12.58 -1.41 -4.28
C ALA A 15 -13.08 -0.02 -3.82
N PHE A 16 -13.15 0.23 -2.51
CA PHE A 16 -13.65 1.49 -1.95
C PHE A 16 -15.04 1.83 -2.54
N PRO A 17 -16.05 1.00 -2.28
CA PRO A 17 -17.41 1.16 -2.82
C PRO A 17 -18.10 2.42 -2.26
N PRO A 18 -19.21 2.89 -2.87
CA PRO A 18 -19.93 4.06 -2.40
C PRO A 18 -20.51 3.88 -0.99
N LYS A 19 -20.95 2.66 -0.66
CA LYS A 19 -21.39 2.30 0.69
C LYS A 19 -20.26 1.59 1.42
N LEU A 20 -19.55 2.35 2.26
CA LEU A 20 -18.48 1.84 3.11
C LEU A 20 -19.04 1.28 4.43
N PRO A 21 -18.31 0.39 5.12
CA PRO A 21 -18.69 -0.05 6.46
C PRO A 21 -18.69 1.14 7.43
N GLY A 22 -19.51 1.09 8.49
CA GLY A 22 -19.49 2.10 9.56
C GLY A 22 -18.68 1.68 10.80
N LYS A 23 -18.03 0.52 10.76
CA LYS A 23 -17.28 -0.08 11.88
C LYS A 23 -15.92 -0.58 11.39
N SER A 24 -14.91 -0.44 12.24
CA SER A 24 -13.58 -1.02 11.98
C SER A 24 -13.68 -2.52 11.67
N ASP A 25 -12.74 -3.02 10.87
CA ASP A 25 -12.69 -4.44 10.54
C ASP A 25 -12.55 -5.31 11.79
N THR A 26 -13.28 -6.42 11.79
CA THR A 26 -13.18 -7.45 12.83
C THR A 26 -11.94 -8.33 12.67
N GLN A 27 -11.43 -8.45 11.44
CA GLN A 27 -10.29 -9.31 11.07
C GLN A 27 -9.16 -8.47 10.46
N SER A 28 -8.78 -7.35 11.12
CA SER A 28 -7.81 -6.40 10.58
C SER A 28 -6.47 -7.05 10.21
N LYS A 29 -6.02 -8.04 10.98
CA LYS A 29 -4.77 -8.79 10.73
C LYS A 29 -4.86 -9.61 9.44
N GLU A 30 -5.96 -10.34 9.28
CA GLU A 30 -6.23 -11.18 8.12
C GLU A 30 -6.40 -10.34 6.86
N VAL A 31 -7.04 -9.18 6.96
CA VAL A 31 -7.19 -8.22 5.86
C VAL A 31 -5.84 -7.67 5.43
N GLU A 32 -4.98 -7.25 6.36
CA GLU A 32 -3.63 -6.77 6.04
C GLU A 32 -2.77 -7.85 5.37
N ARG A 33 -2.86 -9.09 5.85
CA ARG A 33 -2.21 -10.24 5.23
C ARG A 33 -2.75 -10.51 3.82
N ASP A 34 -4.07 -10.51 3.65
CA ASP A 34 -4.73 -10.75 2.35
C ASP A 34 -4.33 -9.66 1.33
N LEU A 35 -4.20 -8.40 1.75
CA LEU A 35 -3.69 -7.32 0.91
C LEU A 35 -2.26 -7.60 0.41
N ILE A 36 -1.34 -8.01 1.29
CA ILE A 36 0.04 -8.35 0.90
C ILE A 36 0.06 -9.58 -0.02
N CYS A 37 -0.70 -10.63 0.30
CA CYS A 37 -0.77 -11.85 -0.53
C CYS A 37 -1.26 -11.54 -1.95
N ARG A 38 -2.31 -10.71 -2.10
CA ARG A 38 -2.82 -10.29 -3.41
C ARG A 38 -1.78 -9.51 -4.23
N LEU A 39 -0.99 -8.67 -3.57
CA LEU A 39 0.11 -7.95 -4.20
C LEU A 39 1.22 -8.93 -4.64
N LEU A 40 1.58 -9.89 -3.80
CA LEU A 40 2.54 -10.95 -4.15
C LEU A 40 2.07 -11.78 -5.36
N ASP A 41 0.79 -12.13 -5.43
CA ASP A 41 0.24 -12.88 -6.55
C ASP A 41 0.27 -12.09 -7.86
N ALA A 42 -0.08 -10.80 -7.81
CA ALA A 42 0.07 -9.91 -8.97
C ALA A 42 1.55 -9.78 -9.40
N THR A 43 2.48 -9.70 -8.46
CA THR A 43 3.92 -9.66 -8.75
C THR A 43 4.39 -10.96 -9.40
N ARG A 44 3.94 -12.13 -8.94
CA ARG A 44 4.28 -13.44 -9.53
C ARG A 44 3.80 -13.56 -10.97
N ILE A 45 2.60 -13.05 -11.28
CA ILE A 45 2.10 -13.00 -12.65
C ILE A 45 3.02 -12.14 -13.51
N LEU A 46 3.36 -10.93 -13.05
CA LEU A 46 4.23 -10.03 -13.80
C LEU A 46 5.64 -10.58 -14.00
N LYS A 47 6.21 -11.27 -13.01
CA LYS A 47 7.50 -11.97 -13.19
C LYS A 47 7.47 -13.02 -14.30
N ARG A 48 6.32 -13.68 -14.51
CA ARG A 48 6.18 -14.73 -15.53
C ARG A 48 5.90 -14.15 -16.92
N THR A 49 5.25 -13.00 -17.00
CA THR A 49 4.75 -12.43 -18.27
C THR A 49 5.56 -11.24 -18.78
N SER A 50 6.38 -10.62 -17.92
CA SER A 50 7.20 -9.47 -18.29
C SER A 50 8.47 -9.89 -19.05
N HIS A 51 9.01 -8.95 -19.81
CA HIS A 51 10.33 -9.08 -20.44
C HIS A 51 11.45 -9.21 -19.39
N HIS A 52 12.56 -9.81 -19.81
CA HIS A 52 13.71 -10.07 -18.95
C HIS A 52 14.23 -8.80 -18.24
N ASP A 53 14.18 -7.65 -18.89
CA ASP A 53 14.67 -6.37 -18.34
C ASP A 53 13.83 -5.86 -17.15
N LEU A 54 12.57 -6.28 -17.06
CA LEU A 54 11.66 -5.91 -15.97
C LEU A 54 11.72 -6.88 -14.78
N LEU A 55 12.33 -8.06 -14.96
CA LEU A 55 12.42 -9.08 -13.91
C LEU A 55 13.09 -8.56 -12.63
N PRO A 56 14.19 -7.79 -12.67
CA PRO A 56 14.81 -7.26 -11.46
C PRO A 56 13.86 -6.38 -10.65
N ALA A 57 13.07 -5.52 -11.32
CA ALA A 57 12.10 -4.68 -10.64
C ALA A 57 11.04 -5.51 -9.91
N TRP A 58 10.52 -6.56 -10.53
CA TRP A 58 9.52 -7.42 -9.89
C TRP A 58 10.09 -8.34 -8.83
N ILE A 59 11.36 -8.78 -8.95
CA ILE A 59 12.07 -9.50 -7.88
C ILE A 59 12.21 -8.58 -6.66
N MET A 60 12.65 -7.34 -6.86
CA MET A 60 12.74 -6.33 -5.80
C MET A 60 11.40 -6.12 -5.10
N ILE A 61 10.31 -5.90 -5.84
CA ILE A 61 8.96 -5.76 -5.26
C ILE A 61 8.54 -7.03 -4.48
N GLU A 62 8.79 -8.22 -5.03
CA GLU A 62 8.46 -9.48 -4.35
C GLU A 62 9.22 -9.62 -3.01
N ASN A 63 10.51 -9.30 -3.02
CA ASN A 63 11.37 -9.35 -1.84
C ASN A 63 10.88 -8.37 -0.77
N SER A 64 10.64 -7.11 -1.14
CA SER A 64 10.09 -6.09 -0.23
C SER A 64 8.75 -6.50 0.37
N LEU A 65 7.86 -7.11 -0.41
CA LEU A 65 6.55 -7.57 0.08
C LEU A 65 6.67 -8.76 1.03
N LYS A 66 7.55 -9.73 0.74
CA LYS A 66 7.83 -10.86 1.65
C LYS A 66 8.42 -10.36 2.97
N THR A 67 9.37 -9.45 2.89
CA THR A 67 10.00 -8.85 4.07
C THR A 67 9.00 -8.02 4.87
N CYS A 68 8.14 -7.22 4.21
CA CYS A 68 7.05 -6.48 4.85
C CYS A 68 6.09 -7.42 5.60
N LEU A 69 5.79 -8.59 5.05
CA LEU A 69 4.93 -9.59 5.71
C LEU A 69 5.57 -10.13 6.99
N ILE A 70 6.88 -10.39 6.98
CA ILE A 70 7.63 -10.92 8.12
C ILE A 70 7.84 -9.84 9.19
N ILE A 71 8.24 -8.63 8.79
CA ILE A 71 8.51 -7.52 9.73
C ILE A 71 7.24 -7.11 10.48
N ASN A 72 6.10 -7.04 9.79
CA ASN A 72 4.83 -6.60 10.40
C ASN A 72 3.98 -7.79 10.86
N GLU A 73 4.57 -8.99 11.02
CA GLU A 73 3.87 -10.14 11.54
C GLU A 73 3.30 -9.83 12.94
N ASN A 74 2.07 -10.25 13.20
CA ASN A 74 1.35 -9.98 14.45
C ASN A 74 1.12 -8.49 14.77
N GLU A 75 1.19 -7.59 13.79
CA GLU A 75 1.00 -6.12 13.94
C GLU A 75 2.13 -5.42 14.71
N ILE A 76 3.25 -6.10 14.96
CA ILE A 76 4.41 -5.57 15.66
C ILE A 76 5.59 -5.54 14.69
N CYS A 77 6.39 -4.49 14.71
CA CYS A 77 7.67 -4.44 14.01
C CYS A 77 8.67 -5.38 14.70
N ASN A 78 8.72 -6.65 14.29
CA ASN A 78 9.56 -7.67 14.93
C ASN A 78 11.05 -7.26 14.88
N LYS A 79 11.67 -7.08 16.05
CA LYS A 79 13.06 -6.60 16.16
C LYS A 79 14.07 -7.54 15.50
N GLU A 80 13.94 -8.84 15.68
CA GLU A 80 14.87 -9.82 15.09
C GLU A 80 14.78 -9.80 13.57
N ALA A 81 13.56 -9.78 13.02
CA ALA A 81 13.30 -9.63 11.60
C ALA A 81 13.87 -8.31 11.05
N LEU A 82 13.69 -7.20 11.78
CA LEU A 82 14.27 -5.91 11.42
C LEU A 82 15.81 -5.96 11.39
N GLN A 83 16.45 -6.51 12.42
CA GLN A 83 17.91 -6.63 12.45
C GLN A 83 18.45 -7.50 11.32
N ASN A 84 17.79 -8.64 11.04
CA ASN A 84 18.19 -9.52 9.96
C ASN A 84 18.05 -8.83 8.59
N THR A 85 16.97 -8.08 8.39
CA THR A 85 16.70 -7.39 7.13
C THR A 85 17.55 -6.14 6.93
N PHE A 86 17.94 -5.43 8.01
CA PHE A 86 18.90 -4.33 7.94
C PHE A 86 20.29 -4.80 7.51
N ARG A 87 20.73 -5.98 7.97
CA ARG A 87 22.02 -6.58 7.57
C ARG A 87 22.04 -7.00 6.10
N SER A 88 20.90 -7.42 5.56
CA SER A 88 20.75 -7.83 4.16
C SER A 88 20.22 -6.72 3.26
N LEU A 89 20.24 -5.46 3.71
CA LEU A 89 19.75 -4.34 2.93
C LEU A 89 20.69 -4.10 1.73
N ASP A 90 20.15 -4.23 0.53
CA ASP A 90 20.84 -3.98 -0.73
C ASP A 90 19.85 -3.33 -1.72
N PRO A 91 20.29 -2.92 -2.93
CA PRO A 91 19.43 -2.20 -3.87
C PRO A 91 18.25 -3.03 -4.39
N ASP A 92 18.34 -4.36 -4.35
CA ASP A 92 17.29 -5.28 -4.80
C ASP A 92 16.43 -5.81 -3.61
N HIS A 93 16.73 -5.40 -2.36
CA HIS A 93 15.99 -5.77 -1.14
C HIS A 93 15.57 -4.56 -0.28
N PRO A 94 14.83 -3.58 -0.83
CA PRO A 94 14.34 -2.46 -0.04
C PRO A 94 13.26 -2.90 0.96
N LEU A 95 13.13 -2.15 2.06
CA LEU A 95 12.26 -2.49 3.18
C LEU A 95 11.05 -1.57 3.22
N ILE A 96 9.87 -2.18 3.38
CA ILE A 96 8.61 -1.50 3.62
C ILE A 96 8.20 -1.83 5.05
N ILE A 97 8.11 -0.81 5.90
CA ILE A 97 7.77 -0.97 7.32
C ILE A 97 6.57 -0.10 7.64
N ARG A 98 5.60 -0.64 8.38
CA ARG A 98 4.50 0.14 8.92
C ARG A 98 4.63 0.22 10.44
N VAL A 99 4.86 1.43 10.94
CA VAL A 99 4.83 1.69 12.38
C VAL A 99 3.40 2.05 12.75
N ARG A 100 2.62 1.04 13.16
CA ARG A 100 1.16 1.12 13.30
C ARG A 100 0.71 2.22 14.26
N GLU A 101 1.19 2.20 15.50
CA GLU A 101 0.77 3.14 16.55
C GLU A 101 1.21 4.59 16.27
N GLN A 102 2.16 4.79 15.34
CA GLN A 102 2.64 6.11 14.94
C GLN A 102 2.10 6.55 13.57
N ASN A 103 1.08 5.87 13.03
CA ASN A 103 0.47 6.24 11.73
C ASN A 103 1.49 6.46 10.60
N THR A 104 2.62 5.74 10.62
CA THR A 104 3.76 6.04 9.74
C THR A 104 4.17 4.84 8.89
N GLY A 105 4.49 5.11 7.63
CA GLY A 105 5.14 4.20 6.70
C GLY A 105 6.59 4.62 6.51
N LEU A 106 7.48 3.63 6.50
CA LEU A 106 8.89 3.80 6.18
C LEU A 106 9.22 3.02 4.90
N LEU A 107 9.99 3.65 4.02
CA LEU A 107 10.68 3.00 2.91
C LEU A 107 12.18 3.16 3.13
N ILE A 108 12.88 2.06 3.38
CA ILE A 108 14.34 2.06 3.54
C ILE A 108 14.93 1.36 2.32
N HIS A 109 15.80 2.04 1.59
CA HIS A 109 16.38 1.50 0.37
C HIS A 109 17.80 2.00 0.14
N GLN A 110 18.58 1.21 -0.59
CA GLN A 110 19.88 1.60 -1.09
C GLN A 110 19.73 2.04 -2.57
N PRO A 111 20.11 3.27 -2.94
CA PRO A 111 20.04 3.70 -4.33
C PRO A 111 20.92 2.84 -5.26
N HIS A 112 20.43 2.56 -6.48
CA HIS A 112 21.21 1.83 -7.48
C HIS A 112 22.43 2.61 -7.98
N GLU A 113 22.30 3.93 -8.11
CA GLU A 113 23.35 4.82 -8.62
C GLU A 113 24.44 5.11 -7.57
N ASN A 114 24.06 5.16 -6.29
CA ASN A 114 24.98 5.41 -5.19
C ASN A 114 24.83 4.35 -4.09
N LYS A 115 25.65 3.30 -4.19
CA LYS A 115 25.67 2.17 -3.25
C LYS A 115 26.40 2.46 -1.94
N GLN A 116 26.80 3.70 -1.68
CA GLN A 116 27.43 4.11 -0.42
C GLN A 116 26.46 4.78 0.54
N GLU A 117 25.19 4.93 0.15
CA GLU A 117 24.16 5.58 0.94
C GLU A 117 22.95 4.67 1.17
N ILE A 118 22.33 4.79 2.34
CA ILE A 118 21.03 4.23 2.65
C ILE A 118 20.05 5.39 2.82
N ILE A 119 18.93 5.34 2.09
CA ILE A 119 17.87 6.33 2.19
C ILE A 119 16.74 5.77 3.05
N VAL A 120 16.39 6.53 4.07
CA VAL A 120 15.21 6.30 4.91
C VAL A 120 14.18 7.36 4.56
N GLU A 121 13.04 6.93 4.04
CA GLU A 121 11.92 7.81 3.74
C GLU A 121 10.78 7.55 4.72
N ALA A 122 10.17 8.61 5.25
CA ALA A 122 9.05 8.54 6.17
C ALA A 122 7.85 9.34 5.67
N PHE A 123 6.65 8.79 5.88
CA PHE A 123 5.40 9.45 5.51
C PHE A 123 4.21 8.96 6.33
N GLU A 124 3.22 9.82 6.49
CA GLU A 124 1.96 9.51 7.16
C GLU A 124 1.08 8.55 6.34
N THR A 125 0.38 7.63 6.99
CA THR A 125 -0.35 6.53 6.32
C THR A 125 -1.87 6.63 6.38
N SER A 126 -2.43 7.49 7.23
CA SER A 126 -3.85 7.79 7.29
C SER A 126 -4.04 9.24 7.71
N PRO A 127 -4.81 10.04 6.94
CA PRO A 127 -5.03 11.44 7.26
C PRO A 127 -5.95 11.59 8.47
N SER A 128 -5.92 12.74 9.13
CA SER A 128 -6.84 13.02 10.23
C SER A 128 -8.30 13.03 9.76
N ALA A 129 -9.23 12.85 10.69
CA ALA A 129 -10.67 12.93 10.40
C ALA A 129 -11.04 14.29 9.80
N GLU A 130 -10.44 15.36 10.33
CA GLU A 130 -10.61 16.72 9.82
C GLU A 130 -10.15 16.85 8.36
N GLN A 131 -8.92 16.41 8.04
CA GLN A 131 -8.40 16.44 6.67
C GLN A 131 -9.27 15.61 5.72
N THR A 132 -9.74 14.45 6.18
CA THR A 132 -10.63 13.58 5.41
C THR A 132 -11.96 14.25 5.10
N LEU A 133 -12.60 14.87 6.09
CA LEU A 133 -13.89 15.53 5.95
C LEU A 133 -13.80 16.86 5.18
N ALA A 134 -12.68 17.58 5.30
CA ALA A 134 -12.45 18.83 4.59
C ALA A 134 -12.16 18.63 3.09
N ALA A 135 -11.74 17.43 2.69
CA ALA A 135 -11.37 17.15 1.31
C ALA A 135 -12.59 17.15 0.38
N GLN A 136 -12.56 17.99 -0.65
CA GLN A 136 -13.51 17.92 -1.77
C GLN A 136 -13.17 16.73 -2.69
N GLY A 137 -13.46 15.52 -2.23
CA GLY A 137 -13.25 14.27 -2.96
C GLY A 137 -12.01 13.50 -2.53
N ALA A 138 -10.92 13.58 -3.28
CA ALA A 138 -9.68 12.86 -2.96
C ALA A 138 -8.58 13.82 -2.54
N LEU A 139 -7.95 13.56 -1.40
CA LEU A 139 -6.80 14.30 -0.88
C LEU A 139 -5.65 14.22 -1.87
N GLN A 140 -5.08 15.36 -2.24
CA GLN A 140 -3.81 15.40 -2.94
C GLN A 140 -2.70 15.34 -1.90
N TRP A 141 -1.87 14.30 -1.97
CA TRP A 141 -0.86 14.02 -0.96
C TRP A 141 0.46 13.65 -1.61
N ASP A 142 1.53 14.25 -1.10
CA ASP A 142 2.89 14.13 -1.60
C ASP A 142 3.71 13.16 -0.72
N PHE A 143 4.50 12.30 -1.37
CA PHE A 143 5.30 11.26 -0.72
C PHE A 143 6.76 11.26 -1.23
N PRO A 144 7.77 11.11 -0.36
CA PRO A 144 7.62 10.97 1.09
C PRO A 144 7.37 12.33 1.76
N GLY A 145 7.02 12.32 3.04
CA GLY A 145 6.91 13.56 3.83
C GLY A 145 8.29 14.08 4.24
N THR A 146 9.24 13.17 4.50
CA THR A 146 10.63 13.50 4.77
C THR A 146 11.54 12.33 4.38
N ALA A 147 12.81 12.63 4.10
CA ALA A 147 13.81 11.62 3.77
C ALA A 147 15.19 12.02 4.29
N VAL A 148 15.94 11.03 4.76
CA VAL A 148 17.31 11.16 5.25
C VAL A 148 18.19 10.14 4.54
N SER A 149 19.38 10.56 4.12
CA SER A 149 20.44 9.70 3.62
C SER A 149 21.49 9.50 4.73
N LEU A 150 21.86 8.25 4.94
CA LEU A 150 22.91 7.81 5.86
C LEU A 150 24.03 7.17 5.05
N SER A 151 25.27 7.22 5.53
CA SER A 151 26.33 6.41 4.94
C SER A 151 26.05 4.92 5.16
N CYS A 152 26.47 4.06 4.23
CA CYS A 152 26.37 2.62 4.43
C CYS A 152 27.18 2.15 5.65
N GLU A 153 28.31 2.79 5.94
CA GLU A 153 29.14 2.48 7.10
C GLU A 153 28.39 2.72 8.42
N ASP A 154 27.77 3.89 8.56
CA ASP A 154 26.98 4.24 9.75
C ASP A 154 25.76 3.32 9.89
N PHE A 155 25.06 3.05 8.79
CA PHE A 155 23.89 2.18 8.81
C PHE A 155 24.24 0.71 9.10
N GLN A 156 25.40 0.23 8.65
CA GLN A 156 25.88 -1.14 8.89
C GLN A 156 26.43 -1.34 10.30
N ASN A 157 26.62 -0.28 11.08
CA ASN A 157 27.02 -0.37 12.48
C ASN A 157 26.00 -1.23 13.27
N PRO A 158 26.41 -2.38 13.85
CA PRO A 158 25.50 -3.29 14.53
C PRO A 158 24.76 -2.66 15.71
N ASN A 159 25.39 -1.72 16.42
CA ASN A 159 24.78 -1.01 17.53
C ASN A 159 23.69 -0.06 17.03
N PHE A 160 23.95 0.66 15.94
CA PHE A 160 22.97 1.53 15.30
C PHE A 160 21.74 0.73 14.85
N GLN A 161 21.94 -0.38 14.12
CA GLN A 161 20.85 -1.25 13.68
C GLN A 161 20.06 -1.82 14.86
N GLY A 162 20.74 -2.22 15.94
CA GLY A 162 20.09 -2.71 17.15
C GLY A 162 19.24 -1.67 17.87
N CYS A 163 19.73 -0.43 17.96
CA CYS A 163 18.99 0.70 18.50
C CYS A 163 17.78 1.05 17.63
N LEU A 164 17.97 1.16 16.31
CA LEU A 164 16.89 1.47 15.37
C LEU A 164 15.79 0.40 15.39
N ALA A 165 16.17 -0.89 15.36
CA ALA A 165 15.20 -1.99 15.43
C ALA A 165 14.42 -1.99 16.75
N SER A 166 15.11 -1.76 17.88
CA SER A 166 14.46 -1.67 19.19
C SER A 166 13.53 -0.46 19.30
N PHE A 167 13.89 0.66 18.69
CA PHE A 167 13.05 1.85 18.65
C PHE A 167 11.79 1.60 17.84
N LEU A 168 11.92 1.03 16.64
CA LEU A 168 10.78 0.75 15.76
C LEU A 168 9.82 -0.30 16.35
N GLU A 169 10.36 -1.33 17.01
CA GLU A 169 9.55 -2.32 17.74
C GLU A 169 8.70 -1.63 18.81
N LYS A 170 9.33 -0.85 19.71
CA LYS A 170 8.61 -0.10 20.76
C LYS A 170 7.59 0.88 20.18
N ALA A 171 8.00 1.68 19.21
CA ALA A 171 7.12 2.65 18.55
C ALA A 171 5.93 1.98 17.84
N SER A 172 6.06 0.71 17.42
CA SER A 172 4.96 -0.03 16.80
C SER A 172 3.91 -0.55 17.77
N VAL A 173 4.17 -0.53 19.08
CA VAL A 173 3.28 -1.05 20.14
C VAL A 173 2.86 0.02 21.13
N GLU A 174 3.73 0.98 21.42
CA GLU A 174 3.50 2.00 22.43
C GLU A 174 2.69 3.17 21.87
N SER A 175 1.52 3.43 22.46
CA SER A 175 0.78 4.66 22.24
C SER A 175 1.24 5.72 23.24
N LEU A 176 1.81 6.82 22.73
CA LEU A 176 2.25 7.94 23.54
C LEU A 176 1.17 9.01 23.55
N GLY A 177 0.68 9.40 24.74
CA GLY A 177 -0.41 10.38 24.88
C GLY A 177 -0.13 11.76 24.26
N GLU A 178 1.14 12.11 24.06
CA GLU A 178 1.54 13.35 23.36
C GLU A 178 1.29 13.28 21.84
N PHE A 179 1.43 12.09 21.24
CA PHE A 179 1.23 11.84 19.81
C PHE A 179 -0.14 11.24 19.51
N ALA A 180 -0.88 10.82 20.52
CA ALA A 180 -2.26 10.41 20.38
C ALA A 180 -3.15 11.59 19.98
N ALA A 181 -4.18 11.34 19.17
CA ALA A 181 -5.16 12.37 18.85
C ALA A 181 -5.86 12.85 20.12
N LYS A 182 -6.12 14.15 20.18
CA LYS A 182 -6.79 14.79 21.33
C LYS A 182 -8.01 15.55 20.84
N THR A 183 -9.07 15.51 21.64
CA THR A 183 -10.27 16.32 21.44
C THR A 183 -10.57 17.11 22.69
N ARG A 184 -11.13 18.32 22.53
CA ARG A 184 -11.50 19.17 23.65
C ARG A 184 -12.97 19.00 23.96
N LYS A 185 -13.30 18.47 25.14
CA LYS A 185 -14.68 18.36 25.63
C LYS A 185 -14.83 19.07 26.96
N ALA A 186 -15.84 19.95 27.05
CA ALA A 186 -16.11 20.76 28.23
C ALA A 186 -14.86 21.49 28.79
N GLY A 187 -13.99 21.94 27.89
CA GLY A 187 -12.76 22.67 28.25
C GLY A 187 -11.53 21.80 28.53
N ILE A 188 -11.69 20.47 28.70
CA ILE A 188 -10.63 19.51 29.01
C ILE A 188 -10.18 18.77 27.74
N GLU A 189 -8.87 18.60 27.55
CA GLU A 189 -8.33 17.71 26.51
C GLU A 189 -8.42 16.26 26.95
N ILE A 190 -9.05 15.43 26.11
CA ILE A 190 -9.13 13.98 26.30
C ILE A 190 -8.59 13.29 25.05
N LEU A 191 -8.06 12.07 25.23
CA LEU A 191 -7.63 11.24 24.12
C LEU A 191 -8.83 10.90 23.21
N GLU A 192 -8.61 11.03 21.91
CA GLU A 192 -9.59 10.74 20.86
C GLU A 192 -9.15 9.52 20.05
N ASP A 193 -9.42 8.33 20.59
CA ASP A 193 -9.09 7.03 19.96
C ASP A 193 -9.70 6.81 18.56
N ARG A 194 -10.65 7.67 18.15
CA ARG A 194 -11.36 7.58 16.86
C ARG A 194 -10.62 8.28 15.72
N ASN A 195 -9.61 9.09 16.05
CA ASN A 195 -8.84 9.86 15.10
C ASN A 195 -7.43 9.27 14.96
N THR A 196 -6.65 9.74 13.98
CA THR A 196 -5.33 9.17 13.69
C THR A 196 -4.25 9.73 14.60
N ALA A 197 -3.28 8.89 14.97
CA ALA A 197 -2.10 9.33 15.69
C ALA A 197 -1.28 10.32 14.85
N ASN A 198 -0.67 11.28 15.54
CA ASN A 198 0.27 12.22 14.95
C ASN A 198 1.58 11.47 14.62
N PRO A 199 2.03 11.47 13.36
CA PRO A 199 3.22 10.73 12.95
C PRO A 199 4.55 11.36 13.39
N ALA A 200 4.54 12.44 14.18
CA ALA A 200 5.73 13.22 14.54
C ALA A 200 6.81 12.42 15.29
N LEU A 201 6.46 11.37 16.05
CA LEU A 201 7.49 10.51 16.69
C LEU A 201 8.45 9.91 15.65
N ILE A 202 7.93 9.51 14.49
CA ILE A 202 8.75 8.98 13.42
C ILE A 202 9.19 10.12 12.50
N THR A 203 8.23 10.83 11.89
CA THR A 203 8.48 11.81 10.83
C THR A 203 9.25 13.06 11.27
N GLN A 204 9.28 13.36 12.57
CA GLN A 204 10.07 14.46 13.12
C GLN A 204 11.19 13.92 14.00
N PHE A 205 10.86 13.26 15.12
CA PHE A 205 11.87 12.88 16.12
C PHE A 205 12.88 11.86 15.57
N LEU A 206 12.44 10.68 15.10
CA LEU A 206 13.36 9.69 14.53
C LEU A 206 14.13 10.28 13.33
N MET A 207 13.44 10.95 12.41
CA MET A 207 14.08 11.50 11.22
C MET A 207 15.13 12.58 11.56
N THR A 208 14.91 13.40 12.59
CA THR A 208 15.92 14.37 13.06
C THR A 208 17.12 13.65 13.67
N LEU A 209 16.91 12.57 14.43
CA LEU A 209 17.98 11.73 14.97
C LEU A 209 18.80 11.04 13.87
N LEU A 210 18.14 10.59 12.80
CA LEU A 210 18.84 10.03 11.64
C LEU A 210 19.65 11.12 10.93
N GLU A 211 19.09 12.32 10.79
CA GLU A 211 19.77 13.45 10.17
C GLU A 211 21.05 13.85 10.90
N THR A 212 21.15 13.68 12.23
CA THR A 212 22.41 13.98 12.94
C THR A 212 23.58 13.09 12.52
N ASN A 213 23.30 11.89 12.01
CA ASN A 213 24.31 10.93 11.53
C ASN A 213 24.31 10.81 10.01
N GLY A 214 23.69 11.76 9.32
CA GLY A 214 23.50 11.71 7.87
C GLY A 214 23.21 13.09 7.31
N LYS A 215 22.30 13.14 6.34
CA LYS A 215 21.83 14.39 5.75
C LYS A 215 20.39 14.26 5.30
N ARG A 216 19.60 15.32 5.49
CA ARG A 216 18.28 15.40 4.88
C ARG A 216 18.41 15.45 3.35
N VAL A 217 17.58 14.70 2.65
CA VAL A 217 17.59 14.63 1.18
C VAL A 217 16.23 14.99 0.60
N ASN A 218 16.26 15.72 -0.51
CA ASN A 218 15.06 16.05 -1.28
C ASN A 218 14.94 15.07 -2.44
N LEU A 219 13.96 14.16 -2.34
CA LEU A 219 13.69 13.16 -3.35
C LEU A 219 12.57 13.62 -4.30
N PRO A 220 12.50 13.09 -5.53
CA PRO A 220 11.35 13.29 -6.39
C PRO A 220 10.05 12.91 -5.68
N VAL A 221 9.13 13.88 -5.68
CA VAL A 221 7.85 13.75 -4.99
C VAL A 221 6.91 12.86 -5.81
N LEU A 222 6.37 11.83 -5.16
CA LEU A 222 5.24 11.06 -5.66
C LEU A 222 3.95 11.70 -5.16
N ARG A 223 3.25 12.42 -6.03
CA ARG A 223 1.93 12.98 -5.75
C ARG A 223 0.82 11.96 -6.02
N LYS A 224 0.03 11.60 -5.02
CA LYS A 224 -1.12 10.69 -5.15
C LYS A 224 -2.43 11.38 -4.79
N ARG A 225 -3.51 10.91 -5.41
CA ARG A 225 -4.88 11.19 -4.97
C ARG A 225 -5.33 10.09 -4.03
N VAL A 226 -5.38 10.39 -2.74
CA VAL A 226 -5.76 9.46 -1.67
C VAL A 226 -7.23 9.66 -1.35
N LYS A 227 -8.01 8.59 -1.51
CA LYS A 227 -9.38 8.52 -1.00
C LYS A 227 -9.36 7.77 0.32
N ASP A 228 -9.85 8.42 1.36
CA ASP A 228 -10.12 7.87 2.66
C ASP A 228 -11.49 8.39 3.13
N ASP A 229 -12.07 7.75 4.14
CA ASP A 229 -13.32 8.16 4.78
C ASP A 229 -13.30 7.69 6.24
N ALA A 230 -13.89 8.48 7.14
CA ALA A 230 -14.06 8.15 8.55
C ALA A 230 -15.53 7.78 8.80
N CYS A 231 -15.94 6.61 8.30
CA CYS A 231 -17.32 6.17 8.35
C CYS A 231 -17.66 5.62 9.74
N TRP A 232 -18.54 6.30 10.46
CA TRP A 232 -18.96 5.90 11.79
C TRP A 232 -20.45 5.55 11.84
N ASP A 233 -20.77 4.33 12.30
CA ASP A 233 -22.14 3.88 12.57
C ASP A 233 -22.21 3.17 13.93
N LYS A 234 -22.56 3.95 14.96
CA LYS A 234 -22.82 3.50 16.34
C LYS A 234 -21.83 2.44 16.84
N SER A 235 -20.54 2.69 16.62
CA SER A 235 -19.44 1.76 16.92
C SER A 235 -18.38 2.41 17.82
N ARG A 236 -17.49 1.58 18.41
CA ARG A 236 -16.34 2.06 19.19
C ARG A 236 -15.38 2.85 18.30
N LEU A 237 -14.96 2.20 17.20
CA LEU A 237 -14.06 2.75 16.20
C LEU A 237 -14.76 2.84 14.84
N PRO A 238 -14.61 3.97 14.11
CA PRO A 238 -15.11 4.09 12.75
C PRO A 238 -14.39 3.11 11.84
N TRP A 239 -15.02 2.80 10.71
CA TRP A 239 -14.26 2.24 9.60
C TRP A 239 -13.37 3.32 9.00
N ARG A 240 -12.13 2.96 8.73
CA ARG A 240 -11.16 3.76 7.98
C ARG A 240 -10.47 2.86 6.98
N ARG A 241 -10.03 3.46 5.88
CA ARG A 241 -9.27 2.69 4.90
C ARG A 241 -7.94 2.25 5.50
N SER A 242 -7.53 1.00 5.22
CA SER A 242 -6.31 0.41 5.75
C SER A 242 -5.09 1.31 5.49
N PRO A 243 -4.38 1.77 6.53
CA PRO A 243 -3.18 2.60 6.34
C PRO A 243 -2.03 1.80 5.69
N LEU A 244 -1.94 0.48 5.94
CA LEU A 244 -1.00 -0.41 5.25
C LEU A 244 -1.29 -0.45 3.75
N TRP A 245 -2.56 -0.44 3.34
CA TRP A 245 -2.91 -0.35 1.93
C TRP A 245 -2.43 0.94 1.27
N LEU A 246 -2.38 2.07 1.98
CA LEU A 246 -1.73 3.27 1.47
C LEU A 246 -0.21 3.08 1.40
N ALA A 247 0.42 2.62 2.48
CA ALA A 247 1.87 2.40 2.55
C ALA A 247 2.37 1.50 1.41
N LEU A 248 1.77 0.33 1.22
CA LEU A 248 2.11 -0.60 0.14
C LEU A 248 1.97 0.05 -1.23
N ARG A 249 0.88 0.78 -1.49
CA ARG A 249 0.66 1.48 -2.76
C ARG A 249 1.63 2.62 -3.01
N VAL A 250 2.09 3.30 -1.97
CA VAL A 250 3.09 4.37 -2.07
C VAL A 250 4.46 3.72 -2.33
N CYS A 251 4.91 2.83 -1.46
CA CYS A 251 6.22 2.21 -1.55
C CYS A 251 6.43 1.45 -2.86
N ILE A 252 5.48 0.62 -3.30
CA ILE A 252 5.61 -0.12 -4.56
C ILE A 252 5.73 0.83 -5.75
N GLN A 253 4.92 1.91 -5.78
CA GLN A 253 5.03 2.88 -6.88
C GLN A 253 6.37 3.62 -6.83
N ARG A 254 6.85 3.99 -5.64
CA ARG A 254 8.15 4.65 -5.46
C ARG A 254 9.29 3.75 -5.90
N LEU A 255 9.29 2.49 -5.50
CA LEU A 255 10.29 1.50 -5.91
C LEU A 255 10.30 1.29 -7.43
N LEU A 256 9.13 1.21 -8.07
CA LEU A 256 9.05 1.16 -9.53
C LEU A 256 9.61 2.42 -10.19
N TYR A 257 9.39 3.60 -9.61
CA TYR A 257 9.93 4.86 -10.14
C TYR A 257 11.45 4.93 -10.00
N LEU A 258 11.97 4.49 -8.85
CA LEU A 258 13.41 4.44 -8.58
C LEU A 258 14.11 3.45 -9.51
N ARG A 259 13.45 2.34 -9.88
CA ARG A 259 14.05 1.30 -10.72
C ARG A 259 13.90 1.52 -12.22
N LEU A 260 12.75 2.04 -12.66
CA LEU A 260 12.37 2.12 -14.07
C LEU A 260 12.23 3.58 -14.58
N GLY A 261 12.40 4.56 -13.69
CA GLY A 261 12.05 5.95 -13.99
C GLY A 261 10.55 6.23 -13.82
N SER A 262 10.19 7.52 -13.86
CA SER A 262 8.84 7.99 -13.55
C SER A 262 7.79 7.54 -14.58
N GLU A 263 8.13 7.55 -15.87
CA GLU A 263 7.21 7.22 -16.97
C GLU A 263 6.93 5.70 -17.01
N GLU A 264 7.96 4.88 -17.18
CA GLU A 264 7.83 3.43 -17.24
C GLU A 264 7.27 2.87 -15.92
N GLY A 265 7.81 3.34 -14.79
CA GLY A 265 7.36 2.94 -13.45
C GLY A 265 5.88 3.25 -13.21
N GLN A 266 5.35 4.35 -13.78
CA GLN A 266 3.94 4.69 -13.68
C GLN A 266 3.05 3.71 -14.43
N ILE A 267 3.44 3.35 -15.65
CA ILE A 267 2.72 2.41 -16.49
C ILE A 267 2.67 1.04 -15.82
N HIS A 268 3.83 0.54 -15.38
CA HIS A 268 3.93 -0.76 -14.70
C HIS A 268 3.17 -0.81 -13.38
N TYR A 269 3.18 0.27 -12.59
CA TYR A 269 2.36 0.36 -11.39
C TYR A 269 0.86 0.25 -11.71
N LYS A 270 0.39 0.88 -12.78
CA LYS A 270 -1.03 0.82 -13.16
C LYS A 270 -1.43 -0.58 -13.64
N TYR A 271 -0.58 -1.28 -14.40
CA TYR A 271 -0.81 -2.68 -14.77
C TYR A 271 -0.88 -3.59 -13.55
N PHE A 272 0.06 -3.42 -12.63
CA PHE A 272 0.08 -4.15 -11.38
C PHE A 272 -1.22 -3.98 -10.57
N ILE A 273 -1.75 -2.76 -10.49
CA ILE A 273 -3.05 -2.52 -9.84
C ILE A 273 -4.21 -3.15 -10.63
N CYS A 274 -4.17 -3.21 -11.96
CA CYS A 274 -5.22 -3.88 -12.74
C CYS A 274 -5.23 -5.39 -12.50
N LEU A 275 -4.07 -6.04 -12.45
CA LEU A 275 -3.96 -7.46 -12.08
C LEU A 275 -4.49 -7.74 -10.68
N LEU A 276 -4.12 -6.91 -9.70
CA LEU A 276 -4.66 -7.06 -8.34
C LEU A 276 -6.18 -6.95 -8.31
N LEU A 277 -6.77 -6.01 -9.06
CA LEU A 277 -8.22 -5.85 -9.16
C LEU A 277 -8.89 -7.01 -9.90
N SER A 278 -8.25 -7.56 -10.94
CA SER A 278 -8.69 -8.74 -11.68
C SER A 278 -8.79 -9.96 -10.77
N ASN A 279 -7.70 -10.27 -10.05
CA ASN A 279 -7.66 -11.39 -9.13
C ASN A 279 -8.69 -11.22 -8.00
N LEU A 280 -8.85 -10.00 -7.47
CA LEU A 280 -9.90 -9.72 -6.48
C LEU A 280 -11.31 -9.92 -7.06
N LEU A 281 -11.54 -9.54 -8.32
CA LEU A 281 -12.83 -9.73 -8.98
C LEU A 281 -13.18 -11.21 -9.10
N ASP A 282 -12.26 -12.03 -9.59
CA ASP A 282 -12.46 -13.49 -9.68
C ASP A 282 -12.78 -14.10 -8.31
N ASP A 283 -12.08 -13.68 -7.25
CA ASP A 283 -12.35 -14.15 -5.90
C ASP A 283 -13.73 -13.75 -5.37
N CYS A 284 -14.23 -12.58 -5.78
CA CYS A 284 -15.54 -12.07 -5.36
C CYS A 284 -16.70 -12.82 -6.03
N VAL A 285 -16.51 -13.34 -7.25
CA VAL A 285 -17.55 -14.05 -7.99
C VAL A 285 -18.01 -15.29 -7.20
N GLY A 286 -19.33 -15.40 -7.01
CA GLY A 286 -19.95 -16.47 -6.24
C GLY A 286 -19.78 -16.39 -4.71
N LYS A 287 -19.02 -15.41 -4.18
CA LYS A 287 -18.81 -15.22 -2.74
C LYS A 287 -19.37 -13.90 -2.23
N LEU A 288 -19.34 -12.84 -3.03
CA LEU A 288 -19.93 -11.54 -2.71
C LEU A 288 -21.14 -11.28 -3.60
N SER A 289 -22.02 -10.37 -3.16
CA SER A 289 -23.20 -9.95 -3.91
C SER A 289 -22.86 -9.46 -5.33
N SER A 290 -23.69 -9.77 -6.31
CA SER A 290 -23.55 -9.32 -7.71
C SER A 290 -23.31 -7.81 -7.87
N GLU A 291 -23.90 -6.97 -7.02
CA GLU A 291 -23.65 -5.52 -7.00
C GLU A 291 -22.17 -5.17 -6.76
N LYS A 292 -21.52 -5.86 -5.80
CA LYS A 292 -20.10 -5.64 -5.46
C LYS A 292 -19.18 -6.11 -6.59
N CYS A 293 -19.48 -7.27 -7.16
CA CYS A 293 -18.79 -7.80 -8.33
C CYS A 293 -18.92 -6.84 -9.52
N HIS A 294 -20.12 -6.35 -9.79
CA HIS A 294 -20.38 -5.36 -10.84
C HIS A 294 -19.60 -4.07 -10.60
N PHE A 295 -19.60 -3.54 -9.37
CA PHE A 295 -18.86 -2.33 -9.03
C PHE A 295 -17.35 -2.48 -9.30
N LEU A 296 -16.75 -3.59 -8.86
CA LEU A 296 -15.34 -3.87 -9.09
C LEU A 296 -15.02 -4.10 -10.57
N LYS A 297 -15.90 -4.80 -11.30
CA LYS A 297 -15.82 -4.96 -12.76
C LYS A 297 -15.78 -3.61 -13.48
N VAL A 298 -16.74 -2.72 -13.20
CA VAL A 298 -16.78 -1.37 -13.79
C VAL A 298 -15.51 -0.57 -13.45
N LYS A 299 -15.01 -0.69 -12.21
CA LYS A 299 -13.76 -0.05 -11.79
C LYS A 299 -12.55 -0.55 -12.58
N LEU A 300 -12.47 -1.86 -12.83
CA LEU A 300 -11.42 -2.48 -13.64
C LEU A 300 -11.53 -2.03 -15.11
N CYS A 301 -12.70 -2.14 -15.74
CA CYS A 301 -12.92 -1.69 -17.13
C CYS A 301 -12.52 -0.22 -17.33
N ARG A 302 -12.92 0.68 -16.41
CA ARG A 302 -12.55 2.10 -16.46
C ARG A 302 -11.04 2.32 -16.37
N ARG A 303 -10.31 1.49 -15.62
CA ARG A 303 -8.85 1.58 -15.50
C ARG A 303 -8.16 1.08 -16.77
N LEU A 304 -8.62 -0.03 -17.34
CA LEU A 304 -8.12 -0.55 -18.60
C LEU A 304 -8.35 0.45 -19.75
N ALA A 305 -9.53 1.06 -19.84
CA ALA A 305 -9.82 2.08 -20.83
C ALA A 305 -8.85 3.28 -20.71
N LYS A 306 -8.56 3.75 -19.49
CA LYS A 306 -7.58 4.81 -19.25
C LYS A 306 -6.14 4.42 -19.61
N LEU A 307 -5.79 3.15 -19.44
CA LEU A 307 -4.48 2.64 -19.83
C LEU A 307 -4.34 2.54 -21.34
N ALA A 308 -5.38 2.07 -22.02
CA ALA A 308 -5.43 1.99 -23.48
C ALA A 308 -5.30 3.38 -24.13
N THR A 309 -5.93 4.42 -23.58
CA THR A 309 -5.79 5.78 -24.13
C THR A 309 -4.38 6.35 -23.96
N GLN A 310 -3.67 6.02 -22.87
CA GLN A 310 -2.29 6.45 -22.64
C GLN A 310 -1.29 5.78 -23.58
N LYS A 311 -1.56 4.54 -23.99
CA LYS A 311 -0.73 3.81 -24.98
C LYS A 311 -0.61 4.55 -26.32
N HIS A 312 -1.58 5.38 -26.68
CA HIS A 312 -1.60 6.09 -27.95
C HIS A 312 -0.76 7.38 -27.99
N SER A 313 -0.25 7.87 -26.84
CA SER A 313 0.52 9.12 -26.78
C SER A 313 2.04 8.96 -26.78
N ASP A 314 2.58 7.83 -26.29
CA ASP A 314 4.01 7.69 -26.00
C ASP A 314 4.70 6.70 -26.96
N TYR A 315 5.75 7.15 -27.67
CA TYR A 315 6.33 6.47 -28.85
C TYR A 315 7.54 5.57 -28.56
N THR A 316 8.03 5.51 -27.33
CA THR A 316 9.34 4.92 -27.02
C THR A 316 9.22 3.57 -26.33
N SER A 317 9.56 2.51 -27.10
CA SER A 317 9.54 1.07 -26.78
C SER A 317 8.17 0.39 -26.92
N ARG A 318 7.87 -0.17 -28.10
CA ARG A 318 6.56 -0.82 -28.39
C ARG A 318 6.53 -2.31 -28.06
N ALA A 319 7.55 -3.09 -28.42
CA ALA A 319 7.44 -4.55 -28.42
C ALA A 319 7.36 -5.17 -27.02
N ALA A 320 8.23 -4.71 -26.09
CA ALA A 320 8.26 -5.24 -24.73
C ALA A 320 7.01 -4.86 -23.92
N TYR A 321 6.57 -3.63 -24.13
CA TYR A 321 5.35 -3.07 -23.58
C TYR A 321 4.11 -3.77 -24.11
N ASP A 322 4.07 -4.08 -25.40
CA ASP A 322 2.94 -4.74 -26.04
C ASP A 322 2.72 -6.16 -25.51
N HIS A 323 3.78 -6.92 -25.21
CA HIS A 323 3.63 -8.28 -24.67
C HIS A 323 3.08 -8.29 -23.25
N ALA A 324 3.72 -7.56 -22.32
CA ALA A 324 3.26 -7.46 -20.93
C ALA A 324 1.84 -6.88 -20.87
N PHE A 325 1.53 -5.89 -21.70
CA PHE A 325 0.19 -5.34 -21.85
C PHE A 325 -0.82 -6.40 -22.29
N ARG A 326 -0.53 -7.20 -23.32
CA ARG A 326 -1.43 -8.25 -23.79
C ARG A 326 -1.69 -9.28 -22.71
N SER A 327 -0.67 -9.73 -21.98
CA SER A 327 -0.85 -10.70 -20.90
C SER A 327 -1.71 -10.14 -19.76
N VAL A 328 -1.43 -8.91 -19.30
CA VAL A 328 -2.24 -8.27 -18.26
C VAL A 328 -3.68 -8.04 -18.72
N SER A 329 -3.86 -7.59 -19.96
CA SER A 329 -5.19 -7.34 -20.54
C SER A 329 -5.98 -8.64 -20.63
N ALA A 330 -5.36 -9.73 -21.10
CA ALA A 330 -6.01 -11.04 -21.20
C ALA A 330 -6.47 -11.56 -19.83
N CYS A 331 -5.64 -11.42 -18.78
CA CYS A 331 -6.05 -11.75 -17.42
C CYS A 331 -7.27 -10.94 -16.97
N CYS A 332 -7.25 -9.63 -17.22
CA CYS A 332 -8.35 -8.76 -16.82
C CYS A 332 -9.63 -9.02 -17.62
N GLU A 333 -9.52 -9.28 -18.93
CA GLU A 333 -10.64 -9.63 -19.80
C GLU A 333 -11.32 -10.93 -19.36
N ASN A 334 -10.53 -11.95 -19.02
CA ASN A 334 -11.04 -13.20 -18.48
C ASN A 334 -11.83 -12.96 -17.17
N ALA A 335 -11.29 -12.20 -16.23
CA ALA A 335 -12.00 -11.90 -14.98
C ALA A 335 -13.29 -11.09 -15.21
N ILE A 336 -13.26 -10.14 -16.16
CA ILE A 336 -14.45 -9.36 -16.56
C ILE A 336 -15.51 -10.28 -17.16
N GLN A 337 -15.12 -11.22 -18.02
CA GLN A 337 -16.03 -12.16 -18.66
C GLN A 337 -16.63 -13.12 -17.62
N ASN A 338 -15.81 -13.70 -16.75
CA ASN A 338 -16.25 -14.56 -15.66
C ASN A 338 -17.29 -13.86 -14.77
N ALA A 339 -17.00 -12.63 -14.34
CA ALA A 339 -17.93 -11.84 -13.54
C ALA A 339 -19.21 -11.50 -14.30
N THR A 340 -19.12 -11.22 -15.60
CA THR A 340 -20.30 -10.92 -16.44
C THR A 340 -21.22 -12.13 -16.55
N THR A 341 -20.66 -13.29 -16.92
CA THR A 341 -21.41 -14.54 -17.02
C THR A 341 -22.06 -14.90 -15.68
N ALA A 342 -21.34 -14.75 -14.55
CA ALA A 342 -21.89 -15.05 -13.23
C ALA A 342 -23.07 -14.14 -12.86
N ILE A 343 -22.96 -12.83 -13.10
CA ILE A 343 -24.04 -11.86 -12.83
C ILE A 343 -25.26 -12.15 -13.71
N GLU A 344 -25.05 -12.45 -15.00
CA GLU A 344 -26.13 -12.79 -15.94
C GLU A 344 -26.85 -14.08 -15.55
N ASN A 345 -26.11 -15.09 -15.09
CA ASN A 345 -26.69 -16.34 -14.60
C ASN A 345 -27.53 -16.12 -13.34
N GLU A 346 -27.04 -15.35 -12.36
CA GLU A 346 -27.80 -15.01 -11.14
C GLU A 346 -29.09 -14.26 -11.49
N TRP A 347 -29.00 -13.29 -12.40
CA TRP A 347 -30.15 -12.54 -12.88
C TRP A 347 -31.16 -13.41 -13.65
N GLY A 348 -30.66 -14.35 -14.46
CA GLY A 348 -31.50 -15.30 -15.19
C GLY A 348 -32.23 -16.30 -14.29
N LEU A 349 -31.62 -16.71 -13.17
CA LEU A 349 -32.28 -17.52 -12.15
C LEU A 349 -33.35 -16.72 -11.42
N TRP A 350 -33.03 -15.50 -10.98
CA TRP A 350 -33.99 -14.61 -10.33
C TRP A 350 -35.24 -14.37 -11.19
N LYS A 351 -35.08 -14.17 -12.50
CA LYS A 351 -36.20 -14.01 -13.44
C LYS A 351 -37.10 -15.25 -13.60
N LYS A 352 -36.63 -16.44 -13.24
CA LYS A 352 -37.41 -17.69 -13.32
C LYS A 352 -38.18 -17.96 -12.03
N ASP A 353 -37.78 -17.33 -10.93
CA ASP A 353 -38.42 -17.46 -9.61
C ASP A 353 -39.60 -16.47 -9.42
N PHE A 354 -39.83 -15.59 -10.40
CA PHE A 354 -40.99 -14.70 -10.55
C PHE A 354 -41.70 -15.03 -11.87
#